data_AF-A0A6D0IFV4-F1
#
_entry.id   AF-A0A6D0IFV4-F1
#
_cell.length_a   1.000
_cell.length_b   1.000
_cell.length_c   1.000
_cell.angle_alpha   90.00
_cell.angle_beta   90.00
_cell.angle_gamma   90.00
#
_symmetry.space_group_name_H-M   'P 1'
#
loop_
_entity.id
_entity.type
_entity.pdbx_description
1 polymer ?
#
loop_
_entity_poly.entity_id
_entity_poly.type
_entity_poly.pdbx_seq_one_letter_code
_entity_poly.pdbx_strand_id
1 'polypeptide(L)' 'SCERIQSDISQRIINNGVPESSFTLSIVPNDQVDQPDSQVVGHCANDTHKILYTRTTSGNVSAPAQSSQDGAPAEPQ' A
#
# COMPACT_ATOMS: atom_id res chain seq x y z
N SER A 1 0.24 -6.50 -19.62
CA SER A 1 0.48 -7.55 -18.61
C SER A 1 0.71 -6.90 -17.27
N CYS A 2 0.26 -7.52 -16.18
CA CYS A 2 0.50 -7.00 -14.83
C CYS A 2 2.00 -6.85 -14.52
N GLU A 3 2.82 -7.81 -14.94
CA GLU A 3 4.29 -7.75 -14.77
C GLU A 3 4.92 -6.50 -15.41
N ARG A 4 4.45 -6.06 -16.59
CA ARG A 4 4.96 -4.83 -17.22
C ARG A 4 4.63 -3.59 -16.39
N ILE A 5 3.41 -3.51 -15.88
CA ILE A 5 2.98 -2.39 -15.03
C ILE A 5 3.77 -2.41 -13.73
N GLN A 6 3.95 -3.58 -13.11
CA GLN A 6 4.76 -3.75 -11.89
C GLN A 6 6.20 -3.27 -12.12
N SER A 7 6.85 -3.66 -13.22
CA SER A 7 8.20 -3.20 -13.53
C SER A 7 8.27 -1.69 -13.81
N ASP A 8 7.30 -1.11 -14.51
CA ASP A 8 7.25 0.35 -14.73
C ASP A 8 7.15 1.11 -13.39
N ILE A 9 6.27 0.64 -12.50
CA ILE A 9 6.11 1.21 -11.16
C ILE A 9 7.38 1.05 -10.33
N SER A 10 8.00 -0.13 -10.34
CA SER A 10 9.27 -0.40 -9.64
C SER A 10 10.35 0.59 -10.09
N GLN A 11 10.54 0.71 -11.41
CA GLN A 11 11.50 1.65 -11.99
C GLN A 11 11.18 3.09 -11.59
N ARG A 12 9.89 3.48 -11.59
CA ARG A 12 9.49 4.84 -11.18
C ARG A 12 9.82 5.10 -9.71
N ILE A 13 9.58 4.13 -8.83
CA ILE A 13 9.94 4.20 -7.40
C ILE A 13 11.46 4.38 -7.23
N ILE A 14 12.26 3.59 -7.96
CA ILE A 14 13.72 3.69 -7.97
C ILE A 14 14.20 5.05 -8.46
N ASN A 15 13.61 5.57 -9.53
CA ASN A 15 13.92 6.91 -10.05
C ASN A 15 13.58 8.05 -9.08
N ASN A 16 12.62 7.84 -8.17
CA ASN A 16 12.31 8.79 -7.10
C ASN A 16 13.28 8.68 -5.90
N GLY A 17 14.28 7.81 -5.96
CA GLY A 17 15.31 7.65 -4.94
C GLY A 17 15.04 6.56 -3.91
N VAL A 18 14.03 5.72 -4.12
CA VAL A 18 13.71 4.58 -3.24
C VAL A 18 14.40 3.33 -3.79
N PRO A 19 15.44 2.77 -3.14
CA PRO A 19 16.18 1.64 -3.69
C PRO A 19 15.32 0.37 -3.77
N GLU A 20 15.52 -0.47 -4.78
CA GLU A 20 14.72 -1.69 -4.99
C GLU A 20 14.66 -2.60 -3.74
N SER A 21 15.77 -2.72 -3.02
CA SER A 21 15.87 -3.53 -1.79
C SER A 21 15.04 -2.98 -0.61
N SER A 22 14.60 -1.71 -0.69
CA SER A 22 13.80 -1.05 0.34
C SER A 22 12.29 -1.20 0.18
N PHE A 23 11.84 -1.87 -0.88
CA PHE A 23 10.43 -2.17 -1.07
C PHE A 23 10.18 -3.51 -1.75
N THR A 24 8.91 -3.91 -1.77
CA THR A 24 8.42 -5.06 -2.51
C THR A 24 7.12 -4.69 -3.19
N LEU A 25 6.92 -5.17 -4.42
CA LEU A 25 5.67 -5.02 -5.15
C LEU A 25 4.96 -6.37 -5.26
N SER A 26 3.71 -6.43 -4.82
CA SER A 26 2.89 -7.65 -4.88
C SER A 26 1.63 -7.42 -5.74
N ILE A 27 1.29 -8.39 -6.58
CA ILE A 27 0.07 -8.34 -7.41
C ILE A 27 -0.99 -9.19 -6.73
N VAL A 28 -2.08 -8.56 -6.29
CA VAL A 28 -3.20 -9.25 -5.63
C VAL A 28 -4.53 -8.92 -6.32
N PRO A 29 -5.55 -9.78 -6.21
CA PRO A 29 -6.90 -9.47 -6.69
C PRO A 29 -7.48 -8.24 -5.97
N ASN A 30 -8.40 -7.52 -6.63
CA ASN A 30 -9.02 -6.32 -6.05
C ASN A 30 -9.86 -6.59 -4.77
N ASP A 31 -10.26 -7.84 -4.52
CA ASP A 31 -10.89 -8.26 -3.25
C ASP A 31 -9.89 -8.46 -2.10
N GLN A 32 -8.59 -8.55 -2.38
CA GLN A 32 -7.54 -8.89 -1.40
C GLN A 32 -6.60 -7.73 -1.09
N VAL A 33 -7.05 -6.50 -1.32
CA VAL A 33 -6.26 -5.28 -1.05
C VAL A 33 -6.26 -4.82 0.40
N ASP A 34 -6.99 -5.52 1.28
CA ASP A 34 -7.10 -5.20 2.70
C ASP A 34 -5.83 -5.61 3.49
N GLN A 35 -4.67 -5.22 2.98
CA GLN A 35 -3.37 -5.43 3.63
C GLN A 35 -2.99 -4.11 4.32
N PRO A 36 -3.03 -4.03 5.66
CA PRO A 36 -2.88 -2.77 6.40
C PRO A 36 -1.52 -2.09 6.18
N ASP A 37 -0.49 -2.86 5.87
CA ASP A 37 0.89 -2.39 5.66
C ASP A 37 1.25 -2.15 4.18
N SER A 38 0.27 -2.19 3.28
CA SER A 38 0.50 -2.13 1.83
C SER A 38 -0.25 -1.00 1.14
N GLN A 39 0.44 -0.25 0.28
CA GLN A 39 -0.11 0.88 -0.46
C GLN A 39 -0.42 0.48 -1.91
N VAL A 40 -1.63 0.78 -2.39
CA VAL A 40 -1.98 0.59 -3.80
C VAL A 40 -1.27 1.64 -4.65
N VAL A 41 -0.32 1.19 -5.48
CA VAL A 41 0.48 2.04 -6.37
C VAL A 41 0.13 1.87 -7.84
N GLY A 42 -0.73 0.92 -8.17
CA GLY A 42 -1.27 0.75 -9.52
C GLY A 42 -2.28 -0.38 -9.64
N HIS A 43 -2.86 -0.48 -10.83
CA HIS A 43 -3.91 -1.42 -11.17
C HIS A 43 -3.60 -2.04 -12.54
N CYS A 44 -3.95 -3.31 -12.72
CA CYS A 44 -3.72 -4.02 -13.97
C CYS A 44 -4.88 -4.98 -14.29
N ALA A 45 -4.90 -5.46 -15.55
CA ALA A 45 -5.95 -6.34 -16.05
C ALA A 45 -7.36 -5.76 -15.88
N ASN A 46 -7.58 -4.51 -16.33
CA ASN A 46 -8.86 -3.77 -16.18
C ASN A 46 -9.33 -3.69 -14.72
N ASP A 47 -8.43 -3.28 -13.81
CA ASP A 47 -8.74 -3.11 -12.38
C ASP A 47 -9.17 -4.37 -11.64
N THR A 48 -8.97 -5.55 -12.23
CA THR A 48 -9.20 -6.83 -11.54
C THR A 48 -8.09 -7.16 -10.55
N HIS A 49 -6.89 -6.65 -10.79
CA HIS A 49 -5.71 -6.84 -9.96
C HIS A 49 -5.10 -5.50 -9.57
N LYS A 50 -4.56 -5.45 -8.36
CA LYS A 50 -3.87 -4.29 -7.81
C LYS A 50 -2.43 -4.62 -7.48
N ILE A 51 -1.59 -3.61 -7.61
CA ILE A 51 -0.16 -3.67 -7.35
C ILE A 51 0.08 -2.94 -6.03
N LEU A 52 0.48 -3.70 -5.04
CA LEU A 52 0.68 -3.26 -3.67
C LEU A 52 2.16 -2.99 -3.45
N TYR A 53 2.46 -1.86 -2.84
CA TYR A 53 3.78 -1.46 -2.38
C TYR A 53 3.89 -1.73 -0.88
N THR A 54 4.91 -2.48 -0.50
CA THR A 54 5.27 -2.74 0.89
C THR A 54 6.71 -2.27 1.10
N ARG A 55 6.95 -1.45 2.12
CA ARG A 55 8.30 -0.94 2.40
C ARG A 55 9.06 -1.93 3.29
N THR A 56 10.21 -2.41 2.83
CA THR A 56 11.07 -3.37 3.54
C THR A 56 12.21 -2.72 4.33
N THR A 57 12.33 -1.39 4.34
CA THR A 57 13.31 -0.69 5.21
C THR A 57 12.96 -0.89 6.68
N SER A 58 13.63 -1.86 7.30
CA SER A 58 13.80 -2.07 8.74
C SER A 58 13.45 -0.84 9.58
N GLY A 59 12.26 -0.89 10.19
CA GLY A 59 11.68 0.21 10.91
C GLY A 59 10.25 -0.08 11.31
N ASN A 60 10.04 -1.22 11.98
CA ASN A 60 9.00 -1.41 12.99
C ASN A 60 7.77 -0.48 12.85
N VAL A 61 6.84 -0.82 11.96
CA VAL A 61 5.46 -0.34 12.09
C VAL A 61 4.64 -1.39 12.83
N SER A 62 5.09 -1.69 14.06
CA SER A 62 4.13 -2.07 15.09
C SER A 62 3.32 -0.81 15.42
N ALA A 63 2.24 -0.58 14.68
CA ALA A 63 1.07 0.11 15.20
C ALA A 63 -0.13 -0.09 14.25
N PRO A 64 -0.99 -1.09 14.52
CA PRO A 64 -2.41 -0.84 14.37
C PRO A 64 -2.78 0.17 15.48
N ALA A 65 -2.88 1.45 15.15
CA ALA A 65 -3.76 2.35 15.89
C ALA A 65 -5.08 2.38 15.09
N GLN A 66 -5.90 1.33 15.21
CA GLN A 66 -7.08 1.41 16.07
C GLN A 66 -7.81 2.74 15.92
N SER A 67 -8.87 2.72 15.13
CA SER A 67 -10.19 3.16 15.58
C SER A 67 -10.20 3.92 16.90
N SER A 68 -10.15 5.24 16.84
CA SER A 68 -10.95 6.07 17.73
C SER A 68 -12.34 6.10 17.06
N GLN A 69 -13.33 5.29 17.43
CA GLN A 69 -14.19 5.56 18.59
C GLN A 69 -14.08 7.01 19.06
N ASP A 70 -14.60 7.95 18.25
CA ASP A 70 -15.13 9.19 18.81
C ASP A 70 -16.60 8.91 19.13
N GLY A 71 -16.81 8.40 20.33
CA GLY A 71 -18.10 8.43 20.98
C GLY A 71 -18.43 9.88 21.30
N ALA A 72 -19.64 10.30 20.92
CA ALA A 72 -20.24 11.52 21.44
C ALA A 72 -20.15 11.56 22.97
N PRO A 73 -19.90 12.76 23.53
CA PRO A 73 -20.83 13.29 24.50
C PRO A 73 -21.21 14.74 24.17
N ALA A 74 -22.44 15.07 24.53
CA ALA A 74 -23.06 16.37 24.37
C ALA A 74 -22.25 17.50 25.03
N GLU A 75 -22.23 18.69 24.41
CA GLU A 75 -21.79 19.93 25.05
C GLU A 75 -22.98 20.89 25.25
N PRO A 76 -23.14 21.49 26.46
CA PRO A 76 -24.05 22.59 26.71
C PRO A 76 -23.35 23.96 26.60
N GLN A 77 -23.87 24.81 25.70
CA GLN A 77 -23.72 26.27 25.73
C GLN A 77 -25.06 26.90 25.35
#